data_AF-A0A6B1FG50-F1
#
_entry.id   AF-A0A6B1FG50-F1
#
_cell.length_a   1.000
_cell.length_b   1.000
_cell.length_c   1.000
_cell.angle_alpha   90.00
_cell.angle_beta   90.00
_cell.angle_gamma   90.00
#
_symmetry.space_group_name_H-M   'P 1'
#
loop_
_entity.id
_entity.type
_entity.pdbx_description
1 polymer ?
#
loop_
_entity_poly.entity_id
_entity_poly.type
_entity_poly.pdbx_seq_one_letter_code
_entity_poly.pdbx_strand_id
1 'polypeptide(L)'
;MTRPVFDPGQLRGFLAEVEHGIPVIAGVVPLETARQAEFLQHEVPGVHVPEPVVERMRRAQARGTKRAATEGVEIAREITEALNGEVAGIQVAAERGPAEALLAALDL
;
A
#
# COMPACT_ATOMS: atom_id res chain seq x y z
N MET A 1 -10.65 9.92 3.89
CA MET A 1 -9.37 9.19 3.79
C MET A 1 -9.69 7.71 3.74
N THR A 2 -9.06 6.95 2.85
CA THR A 2 -9.32 5.52 2.71
C THR A 2 -8.51 4.70 3.71
N ARG A 3 -8.83 3.41 3.83
CA ARG A 3 -7.90 2.43 4.40
C ARG A 3 -6.70 2.21 3.45
N PRO A 4 -5.66 1.48 3.87
CA PRO A 4 -4.52 1.17 3.01
C PRO A 4 -4.97 0.50 1.71
N VAL A 5 -4.54 1.07 0.59
CA VAL A 5 -4.82 0.58 -0.75
C VAL A 5 -3.65 -0.30 -1.19
N PHE A 6 -3.94 -1.54 -1.56
CA PHE A 6 -2.97 -2.46 -2.21
C PHE A 6 -3.38 -2.83 -3.64
N ASP A 7 -4.55 -2.33 -4.08
CA ASP A 7 -5.10 -2.52 -5.42
C ASP A 7 -5.61 -1.18 -5.97
N PRO A 8 -4.80 -0.50 -6.80
CA PRO A 8 -5.23 0.74 -7.46
C PRO A 8 -6.48 0.57 -8.33
N GLY A 9 -6.68 -0.60 -8.93
CA GLY A 9 -7.87 -0.90 -9.74
C GLY A 9 -9.14 -0.89 -8.91
N GLN A 10 -9.09 -1.49 -7.72
CA GLN A 10 -10.20 -1.43 -6.76
C GLN A 10 -10.51 0.02 -6.35
N LEU A 11 -9.47 0.83 -6.08
CA LEU A 11 -9.69 2.24 -5.73
C LEU A 11 -10.33 3.03 -6.88
N ARG A 12 -9.91 2.80 -8.13
CA ARG A 12 -10.52 3.44 -9.31
C ARG A 12 -12.00 3.11 -9.45
N GLY A 13 -12.38 1.86 -9.21
CA GLY A 13 -13.79 1.45 -9.17
C GLY A 13 -14.59 2.22 -8.13
N PHE A 14 -14.01 2.42 -6.93
CA PHE A 14 -14.62 3.26 -5.90
C PHE A 14 -14.72 4.73 -6.33
N LEU A 15 -13.65 5.31 -6.86
CA LEU A 15 -13.62 6.72 -7.30
C LEU A 15 -14.67 7.02 -8.37
N ALA A 16 -15.00 6.07 -9.24
CA ALA A 16 -16.04 6.22 -10.26
C ALA A 16 -17.46 6.35 -9.68
N GLU A 17 -17.68 5.84 -8.46
CA GLU A 17 -18.98 5.83 -7.78
C GLU A 17 -19.12 6.96 -6.75
N VAL A 18 -18.01 7.62 -6.37
CA VAL A 18 -18.02 8.71 -5.38
C VAL A 18 -18.67 9.97 -5.95
N GLU A 19 -19.45 10.65 -5.11
CA GLU A 19 -20.07 11.92 -5.47
C GLU A 19 -19.02 12.98 -5.84
N HIS A 20 -19.28 13.69 -6.94
CA HIS A 20 -18.38 14.71 -7.47
C HIS A 20 -18.11 15.81 -6.44
N GLY A 21 -16.84 16.14 -6.23
CA GLY A 21 -16.40 17.23 -5.35
C GLY A 21 -15.96 16.82 -3.94
N ILE A 22 -16.10 15.55 -3.56
CA ILE A 22 -15.53 15.04 -2.30
C ILE A 22 -14.06 14.63 -2.53
N PRO A 23 -13.07 15.31 -1.91
CA PRO A 23 -11.67 14.93 -2.08
C PRO A 23 -11.37 13.60 -1.41
N VAL A 24 -10.83 12.66 -2.18
CA VAL A 24 -10.38 11.36 -1.67
C VAL A 24 -8.87 11.42 -1.42
N ILE A 25 -8.46 11.06 -0.20
CA ILE A 25 -7.05 10.86 0.18
C ILE A 25 -6.82 9.35 0.29
N ALA A 26 -5.91 8.81 -0.52
CA ALA A 26 -5.56 7.39 -0.50
C ALA A 26 -4.55 7.09 0.62
N GLY A 27 -4.87 6.11 1.47
CA GLY A 27 -3.93 5.57 2.43
C GLY A 27 -2.99 4.57 1.77
N VAL A 28 -1.68 4.69 2.00
CA VAL A 28 -0.65 3.74 1.55
C VAL A 28 0.24 3.37 2.73
N VAL A 29 0.53 2.08 2.89
CA VAL A 29 1.36 1.55 3.99
C VAL A 29 2.38 0.58 3.42
N PRO A 30 3.69 0.83 3.57
CA PRO A 30 4.72 -0.14 3.23
C PRO A 30 4.61 -1.40 4.10
N LEU A 31 4.76 -2.57 3.47
CA LEU A 31 4.75 -3.86 4.16
C LEU A 31 6.15 -4.21 4.66
N GLU A 32 6.28 -4.67 5.90
CA GLU A 32 7.57 -5.10 6.46
C GLU A 32 7.83 -6.59 6.28
N THR A 33 6.77 -7.40 6.31
CA THR A 33 6.87 -8.87 6.29
C THR A 33 5.72 -9.51 5.51
N ALA A 34 5.94 -10.74 5.01
CA ALA A 34 4.88 -11.53 4.38
C ALA A 34 3.72 -11.83 5.34
N ARG A 35 4.02 -12.08 6.62
CA ARG A 35 3.01 -12.31 7.66
C ARG A 35 2.10 -11.11 7.86
N GLN A 36 2.64 -9.89 7.78
CA GLN A 36 1.84 -8.67 7.85
C GLN A 36 0.88 -8.57 6.66
N ALA A 37 1.35 -8.88 5.45
CA ALA A 37 0.52 -8.89 4.25
C ALA A 37 -0.62 -9.92 4.35
N GLU A 38 -0.33 -11.12 4.83
CA GLU A 38 -1.31 -12.19 5.05
C GLU A 38 -2.34 -11.83 6.14
N PHE A 39 -1.89 -11.18 7.22
CA PHE A 39 -2.79 -10.68 8.27
C PHE A 39 -3.74 -9.62 7.71
N LEU A 40 -3.24 -8.65 6.94
CA LEU A 40 -4.07 -7.63 6.29
C LEU A 40 -5.06 -8.25 5.28
N GLN A 41 -4.65 -9.30 4.56
CA GLN A 41 -5.49 -9.99 3.58
C GLN A 41 -6.69 -10.71 4.22
N HIS A 42 -6.50 -11.33 5.40
CA HIS A 42 -7.49 -12.23 5.98
C HIS A 42 -8.19 -11.68 7.23
N GLU A 43 -7.47 -10.92 8.06
CA GLU A 43 -7.90 -10.59 9.42
C GLU A 43 -8.38 -9.14 9.56
N VAL A 44 -8.15 -8.28 8.56
CA VAL A 44 -8.53 -6.86 8.61
C VAL A 44 -9.74 -6.59 7.70
N PRO A 45 -10.96 -6.45 8.26
CA PRO A 45 -12.17 -6.25 7.45
C PRO A 45 -12.03 -5.02 6.57
N GLY A 46 -12.42 -5.08 5.30
CA GLY A 46 -12.41 -3.92 4.40
C GLY A 46 -11.03 -3.44 3.96
N VAL A 47 -9.98 -4.23 4.19
CA VAL A 47 -8.68 -4.12 3.49
C VAL A 47 -8.61 -5.27 2.50
N HIS A 48 -8.24 -4.97 1.26
CA HIS A 48 -8.01 -5.98 0.24
C HIS A 48 -6.53 -5.97 -0.15
N VAL A 49 -5.84 -7.08 0.09
CA VAL A 49 -4.47 -7.30 -0.39
C VAL A 49 -4.51 -8.37 -1.48
N PRO A 50 -4.22 -8.04 -2.74
CA PRO A 50 -4.20 -9.01 -3.83
C PRO A 50 -3.18 -10.12 -3.59
N GLU A 51 -3.50 -11.36 -3.99
CA GLU A 51 -2.56 -12.50 -3.87
C GLU A 51 -1.18 -12.24 -4.50
N PRO A 52 -1.07 -11.55 -5.66
CA PRO A 52 0.25 -11.19 -6.21
C PRO A 52 1.11 -10.33 -5.27
N VAL A 53 0.50 -9.45 -4.47
CA VAL A 53 1.21 -8.63 -3.48
C VAL A 53 1.74 -9.51 -2.35
N VAL A 54 0.91 -10.43 -1.85
CA VAL A 54 1.30 -11.39 -0.80
C VAL A 54 2.44 -12.29 -1.28
N GLU A 55 2.35 -12.81 -2.51
CA GLU A 55 3.39 -13.67 -3.09
C GLU A 55 4.72 -12.94 -3.29
N ARG A 56 4.71 -11.66 -3.72
CA ARG A 56 5.92 -10.83 -3.77
C ARG A 56 6.56 -10.71 -2.39
N MET A 57 5.77 -10.46 -1.36
CA MET A 57 6.25 -10.38 0.01
C MET A 57 6.82 -11.71 0.50
N ARG A 58 6.19 -12.86 0.20
CA ARG A 58 6.72 -14.20 0.52
C ARG A 58 8.09 -14.45 -0.13
N ARG A 59 8.22 -14.14 -1.43
CA ARG A 59 9.48 -14.29 -2.17
C ARG A 59 10.60 -13.41 -1.62
N ALA A 60 10.28 -12.18 -1.25
CA ALA A 60 11.24 -11.27 -0.63
C ALA A 60 11.64 -11.73 0.78
N GLN A 61 10.66 -12.19 1.59
CA GLN A 61 10.88 -12.73 2.93
C GLN A 61 11.77 -13.98 2.93
N ALA A 62 11.66 -14.84 1.93
CA ALA A 62 12.55 -15.99 1.76
C ALA A 62 14.03 -15.59 1.59
N ARG A 63 14.30 -14.33 1.21
CA ARG A 63 15.65 -13.75 1.08
C ARG A 63 16.07 -12.92 2.30
N GLY A 64 15.23 -12.89 3.35
CA GLY A 64 15.49 -12.23 4.62
C GLY A 64 14.62 -10.99 4.88
N THR A 65 14.44 -10.65 6.16
CA THR A 65 13.55 -9.57 6.62
C THR A 65 13.89 -8.21 6.01
N LYS A 66 15.18 -7.88 5.85
CA LYS A 66 15.58 -6.62 5.20
C LYS A 66 15.10 -6.56 3.75
N ARG A 67 15.16 -7.68 3.02
CA ARG A 67 14.67 -7.73 1.64
C ARG A 67 13.15 -7.64 1.56
N ALA A 68 12.42 -8.25 2.51
CA ALA A 68 10.97 -8.09 2.63
C ALA A 68 10.56 -6.63 2.84
N ALA A 69 11.21 -5.93 3.77
CA ALA A 69 10.93 -4.52 4.02
C ALA A 69 11.22 -3.64 2.78
N THR A 70 12.34 -3.89 2.08
CA THR A 70 12.62 -3.20 0.79
C THR A 70 11.53 -3.47 -0.23
N GLU A 71 11.09 -4.72 -0.39
CA GLU A 71 10.03 -5.06 -1.35
C GLU A 71 8.70 -4.38 -1.00
N GLY A 72 8.34 -4.28 0.28
CA GLY A 72 7.12 -3.59 0.68
C GLY A 72 7.17 -2.08 0.47
N VAL A 73 8.35 -1.46 0.53
CA VAL A 73 8.54 -0.05 0.11
C VAL A 73 8.37 0.08 -1.40
N GLU A 74 8.95 -0.81 -2.22
CA GLU A 74 8.75 -0.80 -3.68
C GLU A 74 7.28 -0.98 -4.05
N ILE A 75 6.56 -1.90 -3.40
CA ILE A 75 5.11 -2.07 -3.61
C ILE A 75 4.34 -0.79 -3.27
N ALA A 76 4.64 -0.17 -2.13
CA ALA A 76 3.99 1.09 -1.73
C ALA A 76 4.28 2.21 -2.73
N ARG A 77 5.51 2.30 -3.24
CA ARG A 77 5.90 3.24 -4.29
C ARG A 77 5.10 3.02 -5.58
N GLU A 78 5.06 1.78 -6.08
CA GLU A 78 4.30 1.44 -7.30
C GLU A 78 2.81 1.81 -7.15
N ILE A 79 2.23 1.63 -5.98
CA ILE A 79 0.85 2.04 -5.68
C ILE A 79 0.72 3.57 -5.69
N THR A 80 1.65 4.29 -5.03
CA THR A 80 1.67 5.75 -5.01
C THR A 80 1.77 6.32 -6.42
N GLU A 81 2.68 5.79 -7.24
CA GLU A 81 2.84 6.17 -8.64
C GLU A 81 1.58 5.89 -9.45
N ALA A 82 0.96 4.71 -9.26
CA ALA A 82 -0.25 4.33 -9.96
C ALA A 82 -1.46 5.21 -9.60
N LEU A 83 -1.49 5.83 -8.43
CA LEU A 83 -2.58 6.69 -7.96
C LEU A 83 -2.31 8.18 -8.17
N ASN A 84 -1.11 8.54 -8.64
CA ASN A 84 -0.72 9.93 -8.82
C ASN A 84 -1.65 10.64 -9.81
N GLY A 85 -2.22 11.77 -9.38
CA GLY A 85 -3.18 12.55 -10.18
C GLY A 85 -4.62 12.00 -10.20
N GLU A 86 -4.89 10.84 -9.62
CA GLU A 86 -6.24 10.26 -9.51
C GLU A 86 -6.92 10.61 -8.18
N VAL A 87 -6.14 10.97 -7.17
CA VAL A 87 -6.60 11.29 -5.81
C VAL A 87 -6.15 12.69 -5.39
N ALA A 88 -6.87 13.30 -4.45
CA ALA A 88 -6.54 14.63 -3.94
C ALA A 88 -5.26 14.67 -3.11
N GLY A 89 -4.81 13.49 -2.64
CA GLY A 89 -3.55 13.32 -1.94
C GLY A 89 -3.31 11.88 -1.53
N ILE A 90 -2.08 11.59 -1.12
CA ILE A 90 -1.67 10.29 -0.61
C ILE A 90 -1.18 10.48 0.83
N GLN A 91 -1.74 9.69 1.74
CA GLN A 91 -1.28 9.59 3.11
C GLN A 91 -0.44 8.33 3.23
N VAL A 92 0.88 8.49 3.38
CA VAL A 92 1.78 7.37 3.67
C VAL A 92 1.92 7.23 5.17
N ALA A 93 1.58 6.05 5.69
CA ALA A 93 1.73 5.73 7.10
C ALA A 93 2.66 4.52 7.30
N ALA A 94 3.45 4.57 8.37
CA ALA A 94 4.23 3.44 8.85
C ALA A 94 3.76 3.13 10.27
N GLU A 95 3.35 1.89 10.52
CA GLU A 95 3.00 1.46 11.88
C GLU A 95 4.25 1.28 12.75
N ARG A 96 5.37 0.90 12.12
CA ARG A 96 6.72 0.78 12.67
C ARG A 96 7.74 1.09 11.56
N GLY A 97 8.95 1.48 11.94
CA GLY A 97 10.06 1.74 11.00
C GLY A 97 10.60 3.17 11.02
N PRO A 98 11.80 3.38 10.46
CA PRO A 98 12.48 4.68 10.44
C PRO A 98 11.86 5.57 9.34
N ALA A 99 11.86 6.90 9.54
CA ALA A 99 11.17 7.88 8.66
C ALA A 99 11.63 7.80 7.19
N GLU A 100 12.81 7.26 6.95
CA GLU A 100 13.43 6.99 5.66
C GLU A 100 12.58 6.06 4.79
N ALA A 101 11.86 5.09 5.38
CA ALA A 101 10.97 4.21 4.62
C ALA A 101 9.74 4.97 4.07
N LEU A 102 9.27 5.99 4.79
CA LEU A 102 8.17 6.84 4.34
C LEU A 102 8.59 7.74 3.18
N LEU A 103 9.79 8.31 3.26
CA LEU A 103 10.36 9.16 2.21
C LEU A 103 10.60 8.36 0.93
N ALA A 104 11.16 7.14 1.04
CA ALA A 104 11.42 6.27 -0.10
C ALA A 104 10.14 5.88 -0.87
N ALA A 105 8.99 5.78 -0.19
CA ALA A 105 7.71 5.48 -0.82
C ALA A 105 7.11 6.66 -1.60
N LEU A 106 7.63 7.88 -1.40
CA LEU A 106 7.14 9.13 -1.98
C LEU A 106 8.01 9.69 -3.12
N ASP A 107 9.13 9.05 -3.44
CA ASP A 107 10.12 9.56 -4.42
C ASP A 107 10.58 11.02 -4.14
N LEU A 108 10.70 11.37 -2.85
CA LEU A 108 11.20 12.67 -2.38
C LEU A 108 12.68 12.62 -1.99
#